data_AF-A0A1H1TS66-F1
#
_entry.id   AF-A0A1H1TS66-F1
#
_cell.length_a   1.000
_cell.length_b   1.000
_cell.length_c   1.000
_cell.angle_alpha   90.00
_cell.angle_beta   90.00
_cell.angle_gamma   90.00
#
_symmetry.space_group_name_H-M   'P 1'
#
loop_
_entity.id
_entity.type
_entity.pdbx_description
1 polymer ?
#
loop_
_entity_poly.entity_id
_entity_poly.type
_entity_poly.pdbx_seq_one_letter_code
_entity_poly.pdbx_strand_id
1 'polypeptide(L)'
;MFSPAEKFELAAIPVVTAGVAWLAPHAGVTLEAGELIAGVALLILVQGFFRDLWLLRQARRQAAAPAREARCMCVESALGLTGIVAGIGLVGLGFARTVFLHASGLAAIVFGTMTAGYLLKDFVFTWSPWKIYREKDHAQVIFRWRK
;
A
#
# COMPACT_ATOMS: atom_id res chain seq x y z
N MET A 1 16.57 14.80 7.64
CA MET A 1 15.89 14.38 8.89
C MET A 1 14.56 13.75 8.53
N PHE A 2 14.28 12.54 9.02
CA PHE A 2 13.00 11.87 8.77
C PHE A 2 11.85 12.56 9.51
N SER A 3 10.71 12.73 8.84
CA SER A 3 9.48 13.23 9.46
C SER A 3 8.94 12.23 10.50
N PRO A 4 8.11 12.67 11.47
CA PRO A 4 7.47 11.75 12.41
C PRO A 4 6.67 10.63 11.73
N ALA A 5 6.04 10.93 10.59
CA ALA A 5 5.30 9.95 9.79
C ALA A 5 6.24 8.92 9.16
N GLU A 6 7.37 9.37 8.57
CA GLU A 6 8.38 8.48 7.99
C GLU A 6 8.98 7.54 9.05
N LYS A 7 9.20 8.03 10.28
CA LYS A 7 9.68 7.19 11.40
C LYS A 7 8.65 6.14 11.81
N PHE A 8 7.37 6.52 11.86
CA PHE A 8 6.30 5.59 12.19
C PHE A 8 6.15 4.49 11.14
N GLU A 9 6.17 4.84 9.85
CA GLU A 9 6.14 3.85 8.76
C GLU A 9 7.34 2.90 8.82
N LEU A 10 8.55 3.44 8.98
CA LEU A 10 9.77 2.63 9.11
C LEU A 10 9.74 1.70 10.32
N ALA A 11 9.13 2.12 11.43
CA ALA A 11 8.95 1.28 12.61
C ALA A 11 7.82 0.25 12.42
N ALA A 12 6.77 0.57 11.66
CA ALA A 12 5.66 -0.33 11.39
C ALA A 12 6.09 -1.56 10.57
N ILE A 13 7.01 -1.40 9.61
CA ILE A 13 7.52 -2.50 8.77
C ILE A 13 8.04 -3.69 9.61
N PRO A 14 9.05 -3.54 10.49
CA PRO A 14 9.56 -4.64 11.29
C PRO A 14 8.54 -5.14 12.32
N VAL A 15 7.69 -4.26 12.88
CA VAL A 15 6.66 -4.66 13.86
C VAL A 15 5.61 -5.55 13.22
N VAL A 16 5.07 -5.16 12.07
CA VAL A 16 4.07 -5.96 11.33
C VAL A 16 4.71 -7.24 10.83
N THR A 17 5.94 -7.18 10.30
CA THR A 17 6.67 -8.37 9.84
C THR A 17 6.88 -9.37 10.97
N ALA A 18 7.32 -8.91 12.15
CA ALA A 18 7.51 -9.76 13.32
C ALA A 18 6.18 -10.33 13.84
N GLY A 19 5.12 -9.51 13.84
CA GLY A 19 3.77 -9.95 14.19
C GLY A 19 3.27 -11.06 13.27
N VAL A 20 3.45 -10.91 11.96
CA VAL A 20 3.09 -11.96 10.99
C VAL A 20 3.95 -13.20 11.19
N ALA A 21 5.27 -13.07 11.36
CA ALA A 21 6.15 -14.21 11.59
C ALA A 21 5.77 -14.99 12.86
N TRP A 22 5.32 -14.29 13.91
CA TRP A 22 4.91 -14.89 15.17
C TRP A 22 3.53 -15.56 15.11
N LEU A 23 2.58 -14.93 14.41
CA LEU A 23 1.21 -15.43 14.25
C LEU A 23 1.11 -16.52 13.17
N ALA A 24 2.08 -16.58 12.24
CA ALA A 24 2.08 -17.57 11.18
C ALA A 24 2.16 -18.99 11.77
N PRO A 25 1.31 -19.93 11.29
CA PRO A 25 1.44 -21.33 11.64
C PRO A 25 2.85 -21.83 11.35
N HIS A 26 3.48 -22.48 12.33
CA HIS A 26 4.82 -23.01 12.15
C HIS A 26 4.87 -24.11 11.08
N ALA A 27 3.73 -24.76 10.82
CA ALA A 27 3.56 -25.74 9.75
C ALA A 27 3.47 -25.12 8.33
N GLY A 28 3.48 -23.79 8.21
CA GLY A 28 3.24 -23.08 6.96
C GLY A 28 1.76 -22.95 6.61
N VAL A 29 1.48 -22.17 5.58
CA VAL A 29 0.14 -21.85 5.09
C VAL A 29 0.06 -22.21 3.62
N THR A 30 -1.03 -22.86 3.22
CA THR A 30 -1.36 -23.01 1.80
C THR A 30 -2.34 -21.90 1.44
N LEU A 31 -1.99 -21.13 0.41
CA LEU A 31 -2.81 -20.05 -0.11
C LEU A 31 -2.96 -20.22 -1.61
N GLU A 32 -4.08 -19.81 -2.15
CA GLU A 32 -4.18 -19.67 -3.61
C GLU A 32 -3.36 -18.48 -4.08
N ALA A 33 -2.77 -18.57 -5.27
CA ALA A 33 -1.98 -17.48 -5.85
C ALA A 33 -2.78 -16.17 -5.94
N GLY A 34 -4.08 -16.26 -6.23
CA GLY A 34 -4.98 -15.10 -6.26
C GLY A 34 -5.17 -14.46 -4.88
N GLU A 35 -5.30 -15.26 -3.82
CA GLU A 35 -5.37 -14.78 -2.43
C GLU A 35 -4.07 -14.11 -2.00
N LEU A 36 -2.92 -14.69 -2.38
CA LEU A 36 -1.62 -14.10 -2.09
C LEU A 36 -1.45 -12.74 -2.77
N ILE A 37 -1.80 -12.64 -4.06
CA ILE A 37 -1.75 -11.40 -4.83
C ILE A 37 -2.69 -10.35 -4.22
N ALA A 38 -3.94 -10.72 -3.91
CA ALA A 38 -4.91 -9.84 -3.28
C ALA A 38 -4.44 -9.38 -1.89
N GLY A 39 -3.84 -10.27 -1.09
CA GLY A 39 -3.30 -9.96 0.23
C GLY A 39 -2.12 -8.98 0.18
N VAL A 40 -1.18 -9.18 -0.74
CA VAL A 40 -0.06 -8.25 -0.99
C VAL A 40 -0.59 -6.88 -1.43
N ALA A 41 -1.55 -6.86 -2.34
CA ALA A 41 -2.16 -5.63 -2.84
C ALA A 41 -2.92 -4.88 -1.74
N LEU A 42 -3.66 -5.60 -0.90
CA LEU A 42 -4.35 -5.06 0.27
C LEU A 42 -3.36 -4.46 1.28
N LEU A 43 -2.23 -5.14 1.52
CA LEU A 43 -1.19 -4.63 2.43
C LEU A 43 -0.63 -3.28 1.97
N ILE A 44 -0.38 -3.12 0.66
CA ILE A 44 0.04 -1.85 0.05
C ILE A 44 -1.03 -0.76 0.27
N LEU A 45 -2.31 -1.07 0.03
CA LEU A 45 -3.40 -0.11 0.21
C LEU A 45 -3.58 0.30 1.66
N VAL A 46 -3.53 -0.64 2.60
CA VAL A 46 -3.67 -0.37 4.04
C VAL A 46 -2.53 0.53 4.52
N GLN A 47 -1.30 0.24 4.08
CA GLN A 47 -0.15 1.09 4.39
C GLN A 47 -0.33 2.51 3.87
N GLY A 48 -0.71 2.67 2.59
CA GLY A 48 -0.99 3.98 1.99
C GLY A 48 -2.15 4.71 2.68
N PHE A 49 -3.20 3.99 3.08
CA PHE A 49 -4.35 4.55 3.77
C PHE A 49 -3.99 5.14 5.14
N PHE A 50 -3.20 4.44 5.95
CA PHE A 50 -2.76 4.96 7.25
C PHE A 50 -1.90 6.22 7.12
N ARG A 51 -1.02 6.27 6.11
CA ARG A 51 -0.26 7.47 5.77
C ARG A 51 -1.17 8.62 5.40
N ASP A 52 -2.11 8.39 4.49
CA ASP A 52 -3.00 9.42 3.99
C ASP A 52 -3.89 9.98 5.12
N LEU A 53 -4.36 9.11 6.02
CA LEU A 53 -5.09 9.54 7.22
C LEU A 53 -4.23 10.42 8.14
N TRP A 54 -2.93 10.10 8.27
CA TRP A 54 -1.99 10.92 9.03
C TRP A 54 -1.75 12.29 8.37
N LEU A 55 -1.48 12.31 7.06
CA LEU A 55 -1.30 13.54 6.28
C LEU A 55 -2.55 14.42 6.35
N LEU A 56 -3.74 13.84 6.23
CA LEU A 56 -5.01 14.57 6.38
C LEU A 56 -5.17 15.16 7.79
N ARG A 57 -4.80 14.42 8.84
CA ARG A 57 -4.81 14.95 10.22
C ARG A 57 -3.83 16.08 10.40
N GLN A 58 -2.65 16.01 9.78
CA GLN A 58 -1.64 17.07 9.83
C GLN A 58 -2.09 18.31 9.03
N ALA A 59 -2.61 18.12 7.82
CA ALA A 59 -3.14 19.18 6.97
C ALA A 59 -4.34 19.88 7.61
N ARG A 60 -5.17 19.19 8.40
CA ARG A 60 -6.23 19.85 9.20
C ARG A 60 -5.68 20.77 10.29
N ARG A 61 -4.49 20.49 10.83
CA ARG A 61 -3.84 21.30 11.87
C ARG A 61 -3.09 22.50 11.32
N GLN A 62 -2.67 22.45 10.06
CA GLN A 62 -1.97 23.52 9.36
C GLN A 62 -2.99 24.22 8.46
N ALA A 63 -3.42 25.43 8.81
CA ALA A 63 -4.44 26.17 8.07
C ALA A 63 -4.10 26.28 6.56
N ALA A 64 -4.76 25.44 5.75
CA ALA A 64 -4.93 25.45 4.30
C ALA A 64 -3.71 25.81 3.41
N ALA A 65 -3.17 24.82 2.70
CA ALA A 65 -2.52 25.04 1.41
C ALA A 65 -3.56 25.00 0.26
N PRO A 66 -3.38 25.78 -0.83
CA PRO A 66 -4.31 25.81 -1.94
C PRO A 66 -4.44 24.43 -2.60
N ALA A 67 -5.68 24.03 -2.86
CA ALA A 67 -6.03 22.77 -3.50
C ALA A 67 -5.50 22.74 -4.95
N ARG A 68 -4.48 21.92 -5.22
CA ARG A 68 -4.11 21.55 -6.59
C ARG A 68 -5.09 20.49 -7.10
N GLU A 69 -5.74 20.77 -8.22
CA GLU A 69 -6.53 19.79 -8.97
C GLU A 69 -5.58 18.73 -9.53
N ALA A 70 -5.51 17.57 -8.89
CA ALA A 70 -4.62 16.50 -9.30
C ALA A 70 -5.33 15.57 -10.30
N ARG A 71 -5.03 15.72 -11.59
CA ARG A 71 -5.21 14.64 -12.59
C ARG A 71 -4.13 13.57 -12.42
N CYS A 72 -3.87 13.19 -11.17
CA CYS A 72 -2.77 12.34 -10.78
C CYS A 72 -3.27 11.23 -9.86
N MET A 73 -2.63 10.06 -9.94
CA MET A 73 -2.92 8.93 -9.06
C MET A 73 -1.61 8.45 -8.43
N CYS A 74 -1.61 8.18 -7.13
CA CYS A 74 -0.46 7.55 -6.49
C CYS A 74 -0.20 6.17 -7.10
N VAL A 75 1.07 5.88 -7.37
CA VAL A 75 1.47 4.58 -7.93
C VAL A 75 1.09 3.44 -6.98
N GLU A 76 1.20 3.64 -5.67
CA GLU A 76 0.77 2.66 -4.67
C GLU A 76 -0.70 2.26 -4.80
N SER A 77 -1.61 3.22 -4.94
CA SER A 77 -3.05 2.94 -5.03
C SER A 77 -3.42 2.35 -6.38
N ALA A 78 -2.74 2.74 -7.45
CA ALA A 78 -2.88 2.09 -8.74
C ALA A 78 -2.44 0.62 -8.65
N LEU A 79 -1.27 0.33 -8.08
CA LEU A 79 -0.75 -1.03 -7.89
C LEU A 79 -1.62 -1.86 -6.94
N GLY A 80 -2.06 -1.27 -5.84
CA GLY A 80 -2.92 -1.93 -4.87
C GLY A 80 -4.30 -2.25 -5.43
N LEU A 81 -4.94 -1.31 -6.13
CA LEU A 81 -6.25 -1.56 -6.74
C LEU A 81 -6.18 -2.58 -7.87
N THR A 82 -5.19 -2.44 -8.77
CA THR A 82 -4.99 -3.40 -9.87
C THR A 82 -4.65 -4.79 -9.34
N GLY A 83 -3.83 -4.88 -8.29
CA GLY A 83 -3.50 -6.13 -7.62
C GLY A 83 -4.71 -6.81 -6.98
N ILE A 84 -5.59 -6.06 -6.30
CA ILE A 84 -6.84 -6.61 -5.76
C ILE A 84 -7.74 -7.13 -6.89
N VAL A 85 -7.97 -6.34 -7.94
CA VAL A 85 -8.82 -6.74 -9.07
C VAL A 85 -8.26 -7.98 -9.76
N ALA A 86 -6.95 -8.03 -9.98
CA ALA A 86 -6.27 -9.18 -10.57
C ALA A 86 -6.36 -10.42 -9.66
N GLY A 87 -6.10 -10.27 -8.35
CA GLY A 87 -6.18 -11.36 -7.38
C GLY A 87 -7.59 -11.96 -7.28
N ILE A 88 -8.61 -11.10 -7.14
CA ILE A 88 -10.02 -11.53 -7.13
C ILE A 88 -10.39 -12.18 -8.47
N GLY A 89 -9.94 -11.61 -9.60
CA GLY A 89 -10.17 -12.17 -10.92
C GLY A 89 -9.58 -13.58 -11.08
N LEU A 90 -8.36 -13.80 -10.58
CA LEU A 90 -7.71 -15.11 -10.62
C LEU A 90 -8.47 -16.16 -9.80
N VAL A 91 -8.94 -15.80 -8.60
CA VAL A 91 -9.77 -16.68 -7.77
C VAL A 91 -11.11 -16.96 -8.46
N GLY A 92 -11.80 -15.91 -8.93
CA GLY A 92 -13.13 -16.02 -9.55
C GLY A 92 -13.15 -16.78 -10.88
N LEU A 93 -12.05 -16.76 -11.63
CA LEU A 93 -11.88 -17.52 -12.88
C LEU A 93 -11.41 -18.97 -12.65
N GLY A 94 -11.20 -19.39 -11.40
CA GLY A 94 -10.79 -20.76 -11.06
C GLY A 94 -9.32 -21.07 -11.37
N PHE A 95 -8.45 -20.05 -11.49
CA PHE A 95 -7.01 -20.24 -11.59
C PHE A 95 -6.38 -20.50 -10.21
N ALA A 96 -6.90 -21.51 -9.52
CA ALA A 96 -6.49 -21.92 -8.17
C ALA A 96 -5.18 -22.70 -8.21
N ARG A 97 -4.06 -21.99 -8.49
CA ARG A 97 -2.73 -22.55 -8.20
C ARG A 97 -2.42 -22.28 -6.73
N THR A 98 -2.30 -23.35 -5.96
CA THR A 98 -1.91 -23.25 -4.56
C THR A 98 -0.40 -23.03 -4.45
N VAL A 99 -0.03 -22.18 -3.51
CA VAL A 99 1.35 -21.88 -3.14
C VAL A 99 1.49 -22.19 -1.66
N PHE A 100 2.43 -23.07 -1.34
CA PHE A 100 2.79 -23.34 0.05
C PHE A 100 3.83 -22.32 0.50
N LEU A 101 3.55 -21.61 1.58
CA LEU A 101 4.44 -20.63 2.18
C LEU A 101 4.77 -21.03 3.61
N HIS A 102 6.05 -21.20 3.88
CA HIS A 102 6.54 -21.30 5.25
C HIS A 102 6.44 -19.92 5.95
N ALA A 103 6.44 -19.90 7.29
CA ALA A 103 6.35 -18.66 8.07
C ALA A 103 7.41 -17.61 7.68
N SER A 104 8.63 -18.05 7.38
CA SER A 104 9.72 -17.20 6.89
C SER A 104 9.45 -16.62 5.49
N GLY A 105 8.85 -17.42 4.59
CA GLY A 105 8.46 -16.96 3.26
C GLY A 105 7.35 -15.90 3.34
N LEU A 106 6.35 -16.12 4.18
CA LEU A 106 5.28 -15.15 4.42
C LEU A 106 5.83 -13.85 5.03
N ALA A 107 6.72 -13.95 6.02
CA ALA A 107 7.37 -12.78 6.62
C ALA A 107 8.21 -12.00 5.60
N ALA A 108 8.95 -12.70 4.73
CA ALA A 108 9.74 -12.07 3.66
C ALA A 108 8.84 -11.33 2.65
N ILE A 109 7.70 -11.92 2.28
CA ILE A 109 6.72 -11.29 1.38
C ILE A 109 6.13 -10.04 2.03
N VAL A 110 5.71 -10.11 3.30
CA VAL A 110 5.17 -8.95 4.03
C VAL A 110 6.21 -7.84 4.14
N PHE A 111 7.43 -8.16 4.57
CA PHE A 111 8.53 -7.21 4.69
C PHE A 111 8.85 -6.53 3.36
N GLY A 112 9.01 -7.33 2.30
CA GLY A 112 9.30 -6.86 0.95
C GLY A 112 8.18 -5.98 0.41
N THR A 113 6.93 -6.38 0.62
CA THR A 113 5.75 -5.62 0.20
C THR A 113 5.68 -4.27 0.90
N MET A 114 5.83 -4.24 2.23
CA MET A 114 5.73 -2.98 2.96
C MET A 114 6.91 -2.03 2.66
N THR A 115 8.10 -2.61 2.44
CA THR A 115 9.28 -1.85 2.01
C THR A 115 9.08 -1.28 0.61
N ALA A 116 8.55 -2.09 -0.33
CA ALA A 116 8.21 -1.61 -1.67
C ALA A 116 7.16 -0.50 -1.62
N GLY A 117 6.10 -0.66 -0.82
CA GLY A 117 5.13 0.42 -0.55
C GLY A 117 5.83 1.69 -0.08
N TYR A 118 6.66 1.58 0.97
CA TYR A 118 7.40 2.72 1.51
C TYR A 118 8.31 3.42 0.47
N LEU A 119 8.93 2.67 -0.43
CA LEU A 119 9.78 3.23 -1.49
C LEU A 119 8.97 3.88 -2.63
N LEU A 120 7.79 3.33 -2.93
CA LEU A 120 6.90 3.80 -4.00
C LEU A 120 5.99 4.95 -3.56
N LYS A 121 6.03 5.30 -2.27
CA LYS A 121 5.09 6.21 -1.61
C LYS A 121 5.03 7.62 -2.16
N ASP A 122 6.17 8.12 -2.63
CA ASP A 122 6.26 9.47 -3.20
C ASP A 122 6.06 9.46 -4.72
N PHE A 123 5.80 8.31 -5.34
CA PHE A 123 5.63 8.22 -6.79
C PHE A 123 4.19 8.47 -7.21
N VAL A 124 4.05 9.43 -8.12
CA VAL A 124 2.77 9.86 -8.66
C VAL A 124 2.77 9.64 -10.17
N PHE A 125 1.64 9.17 -10.68
CA PHE A 125 1.38 8.97 -12.09
C PHE A 125 0.38 10.03 -12.60
N THR A 126 0.77 10.84 -13.59
CA THR A 126 -0.14 11.78 -14.29
C THR A 126 -0.73 11.17 -15.53
N TRP A 127 -2.04 11.37 -15.74
CA TRP A 127 -2.76 10.87 -16.92
C TRP A 127 -2.55 11.71 -18.19
N SER A 128 -2.15 12.98 -18.06
CA SER A 128 -1.92 13.89 -19.19
C SER A 128 -1.00 15.05 -18.81
N PRO A 129 0.25 15.11 -19.28
CA PRO A 129 0.97 14.07 -20.04
C PRO A 129 1.30 12.84 -19.18
N TRP A 130 1.49 11.67 -19.82
CA TRP A 130 1.92 10.44 -19.13
C TRP A 130 3.32 10.63 -18.55
N LYS A 131 3.40 10.78 -17.23
CA LYS A 131 4.67 10.98 -16.53
C LYS A 131 4.60 10.38 -15.14
N ILE A 132 5.67 9.68 -14.77
CA ILE A 132 5.91 9.26 -13.40
C ILE A 132 6.95 10.22 -12.82
N TYR A 133 6.62 10.85 -11.71
CA TYR A 133 7.56 11.71 -10.99
C TYR A 133 7.37 11.55 -9.49
N ARG A 134 8.36 12.02 -8.74
CA ARG A 134 8.34 11.98 -7.28
C ARG A 134 7.75 13.28 -6.75
N GLU A 135 6.66 13.17 -6.00
CA GLU A 135 6.04 14.28 -5.27
C GLU A 135 5.98 13.92 -3.79
N LYS A 136 6.76 14.65 -2.98
CA LYS A 136 6.82 14.41 -1.55
C LYS A 136 5.52 14.87 -0.89
N ASP A 137 5.01 14.07 0.05
CA ASP A 137 3.82 14.36 0.86
C ASP A 137 2.53 14.53 0.03
N HIS A 138 2.43 13.83 -1.12
CA HIS A 138 1.22 13.82 -1.94
C HIS A 138 0.07 13.11 -1.20
N ALA A 139 -1.06 13.79 -1.01
CA ALA A 139 -2.25 13.24 -0.36
C ALA A 139 -3.30 12.80 -1.41
N GLN A 140 -3.79 11.57 -1.32
CA GLN A 140 -4.73 10.99 -2.30
C GLN A 140 -6.16 11.54 -2.22
N VAL A 141 -6.52 12.23 -1.13
CA VAL A 141 -7.91 12.62 -0.86
C VAL A 141 -8.08 14.13 -0.99
N ILE A 142 -8.52 14.57 -2.17
CA ILE A 142 -9.15 15.88 -2.36
C ILE A 142 -10.61 15.65 -2.75
N PHE A 143 -11.44 15.17 -1.82
CA PHE A 143 -12.90 15.20 -2.00
C PHE A 143 -13.41 16.61 -1.72
N ARG A 144 -13.76 17.35 -2.78
CA ARG A 144 -14.54 18.58 -2.66
C ARG A 144 -15.98 18.28 -3.04
N TRP A 145 -16.87 18.20 -2.05
CA TRP A 145 -18.30 18.29 -2.31
C TRP A 145 -18.57 19.71 -2.80
N ARG A 146 -19.03 19.87 -4.05
CA ARG A 146 -19.66 21.14 -4.46
C ARG A 146 -20.89 21.32 -3.57
N LYS A 147 -20.97 22.46 -2.89
CA LYS A 147 -22.24 22.97 -2.38
C LYS A 147 -23.12 23.36 -3.56
#